data_AF-A0A970G186-F1
#
_entry.id   AF-A0A970G186-F1
#
_cell.length_a   1.000
_cell.length_b   1.000
_cell.length_c   1.000
_cell.angle_alpha   90.00
_cell.angle_beta   90.00
_cell.angle_gamma   90.00
#
_symmetry.space_group_name_H-M   'P 1'
#
loop_
_entity.id
_entity.type
_entity.pdbx_description
1 polymer ?
#
loop_
_entity_poly.entity_id
_entity_poly.type
_entity_poly.pdbx_seq_one_letter_code
_entity_poly.pdbx_strand_id
1 'polypeptide(L)' 'MFEYVKRLQYPVNIKNPNPALAKFIISQYGGPDGELAASLRYLSQRFSMPYPELKGLLTDIGTS' A
#
# COMPACT_ATOMS: atom_id res chain seq x y z
N MET A 1 12.51 5.78 9.36
CA MET A 1 12.81 4.32 9.44
C MET A 1 11.48 3.59 9.52
N PHE A 2 11.35 2.41 8.92
CA PHE A 2 10.10 1.64 8.98
C PHE A 2 10.08 0.78 10.23
N GLU A 3 8.91 0.64 10.83
CA GLU A 3 8.62 -0.32 11.90
C GLU A 3 7.50 -1.25 11.42
N TYR A 4 7.64 -2.54 11.69
CA TYR A 4 6.60 -3.52 11.40
C TYR A 4 5.87 -3.89 12.69
N VAL A 5 4.57 -3.62 12.72
CA VAL A 5 3.67 -4.06 13.79
C VAL A 5 2.80 -5.18 13.25
N LYS A 6 2.77 -6.34 13.93
CA LYS A 6 1.96 -7.51 13.54
C LYS A 6 0.46 -7.30 13.84
N ARG A 7 -0.13 -6.28 13.22
CA ARG A 7 -1.52 -5.88 13.31
C ARG A 7 -1.96 -5.31 11.96
N LEU A 8 -3.17 -5.63 11.52
CA LEU A 8 -3.75 -5.04 10.31
C LEU A 8 -4.16 -3.58 10.57
N GLN A 9 -4.07 -2.73 9.55
CA GLN A 9 -4.55 -1.34 9.62
C GLN A 9 -6.05 -1.27 9.94
N TYR A 10 -6.82 -2.21 9.36
CA TYR A 10 -8.23 -2.40 9.65
C TYR A 10 -8.53 -3.90 9.87
N PRO A 11 -9.36 -4.28 10.86
CA PRO A 11 -9.68 -5.68 11.12
C PRO A 11 -10.43 -6.31 9.95
N VAL A 12 -9.95 -7.46 9.49
CA VAL A 12 -10.58 -8.23 8.40
C VAL A 12 -11.33 -9.42 8.98
N ASN A 13 -12.57 -9.62 8.55
CA ASN A 13 -13.42 -10.75 8.96
C ASN A 13 -14.00 -11.48 7.73
N ILE A 14 -13.43 -12.63 7.38
CA ILE A 14 -13.87 -13.45 6.24
C ILE A 14 -14.75 -14.59 6.77
N LYS A 15 -16.03 -14.60 6.37
CA LYS A 15 -16.98 -15.64 6.81
C LYS A 15 -16.81 -16.97 6.09
N ASN A 16 -16.53 -16.94 4.79
CA ASN A 16 -16.39 -18.13 3.95
C ASN A 16 -15.26 -17.94 2.93
N PRO A 17 -14.47 -18.98 2.60
CA PRO A 17 -13.50 -18.94 1.52
C PRO A 17 -14.18 -18.71 0.16
N ASN A 18 -13.63 -17.82 -0.67
CA ASN A 18 -14.09 -17.59 -2.04
C ASN A 18 -12.89 -17.40 -3.00
N PRO A 19 -12.43 -18.47 -3.69
CA PRO A 19 -11.30 -18.40 -4.61
C PRO A 19 -11.54 -17.49 -5.83
N ALA A 20 -12.78 -17.40 -6.32
CA ALA A 20 -13.10 -16.55 -7.45
C ALA A 20 -12.93 -15.07 -7.08
N LEU A 21 -13.38 -14.67 -5.89
CA LEU A 21 -13.14 -13.32 -5.37
C LEU A 21 -11.66 -13.06 -5.10
N ALA A 22 -10.94 -14.03 -4.54
CA ALA A 22 -9.50 -13.91 -4.30
C ALA A 22 -8.72 -13.61 -5.59
N LYS A 23 -9.12 -14.18 -6.73
CA LYS A 23 -8.51 -13.88 -8.04
C LYS A 23 -8.63 -12.39 -8.40
N PHE A 24 -9.74 -11.74 -8.07
CA PHE A 24 -9.89 -10.29 -8.29
C PHE A 24 -9.06 -9.48 -7.28
N ILE A 25 -8.99 -9.89 -6.01
CA ILE A 25 -8.19 -9.20 -4.99
C ILE A 25 -6.69 -9.21 -5.34
N ILE A 26 -6.19 -10.29 -5.97
CA ILE A 26 -4.80 -10.38 -6.42
C ILE A 26 -4.43 -9.25 -7.40
N SER A 27 -5.36 -8.78 -8.24
CA SER A 27 -5.06 -7.67 -9.16
C SER A 27 -4.91 -6.35 -8.41
N GLN A 28 -5.63 -6.14 -7.30
CA GLN A 28 -5.41 -4.99 -6.43
C GLN A 28 -4.12 -5.12 -5.61
N TYR A 29 -3.67 -6.33 -5.32
CA TYR A 29 -2.38 -6.52 -4.64
C TYR A 29 -1.18 -6.25 -5.55
N GLY A 30 -1.14 -6.87 -6.74
CA GLY A 30 0.05 -6.89 -7.60
C GLY A 30 -0.17 -6.44 -9.05
N GLY A 31 -1.36 -5.96 -9.40
CA GLY A 31 -1.63 -5.39 -10.72
C GLY A 31 -0.97 -4.03 -10.92
N PRO A 32 -1.01 -3.50 -12.16
CA PRO A 32 -0.37 -2.22 -12.49
C PRO A 32 -0.93 -1.03 -11.70
N ASP A 33 -2.22 -1.08 -11.39
CA ASP A 33 -2.93 -0.10 -10.57
C ASP A 33 -3.21 -0.61 -9.14
N GLY A 34 -2.42 -1.60 -8.69
CA GLY A 34 -2.53 -2.18 -7.36
C GLY A 34 -1.78 -1.41 -6.27
N GLU A 35 -2.04 -1.77 -5.02
CA GLU A 35 -1.49 -1.14 -3.82
C GLU A 35 0.05 -1.26 -3.74
N LEU A 36 0.62 -2.38 -4.21
CA LEU A 36 2.08 -2.51 -4.29
C LEU A 36 2.69 -1.49 -5.26
N ALA A 37 2.07 -1.30 -6.42
CA ALA A 37 2.55 -0.33 -7.40
C ALA A 37 2.36 1.11 -6.91
N ALA A 38 1.27 1.40 -6.20
CA ALA A 38 1.02 2.71 -5.60
C ALA A 38 2.05 3.04 -4.51
N SER A 39 2.21 2.16 -3.51
CA SER A 39 3.16 2.34 -2.40
C SER A 39 4.61 2.53 -2.88
N LEU A 40 5.07 1.68 -3.80
CA LEU A 40 6.42 1.81 -4.37
C LEU A 40 6.61 3.12 -5.12
N ARG A 41 5.59 3.60 -5.84
CA ARG A 41 5.65 4.85 -6.59
C ARG A 41 5.81 6.05 -5.66
N TYR A 42 4.97 6.17 -4.64
CA TYR A 42 5.05 7.28 -3.68
C TYR A 42 6.37 7.24 -2.89
N LEU A 43 6.77 6.06 -2.41
CA LEU A 43 8.02 5.88 -1.67
C LEU A 43 9.27 6.12 -2.53
N SER A 44 9.20 5.91 -3.85
CA SER A 44 10.29 6.24 -4.76
C SER A 44 10.32 7.73 -5.07
N GLN A 45 9.17 8.36 -5.32
CA GLN A 45 9.06 9.79 -5.63
C GLN A 45 9.58 10.68 -4.50
N ARG A 46 9.47 10.27 -3.24
CA ARG A 46 9.96 11.07 -2.11
C ARG A 46 11.46 11.37 -2.17
N PHE A 47 12.26 10.52 -2.82
CA PHE A 47 13.72 10.69 -2.89
C PHE A 47 14.12 11.82 -3.85
N SER A 48 13.34 12.06 -4.89
CA SER A 48 13.58 13.13 -5.88
C SER A 48 12.71 14.38 -5.66
N MET A 49 11.74 14.33 -4.75
CA MET A 49 10.85 15.45 -4.46
C MET A 49 11.64 16.67 -3.91
N PRO A 50 11.53 17.88 -4.48
CA PRO A 50 12.30 19.03 -4.01
C PRO A 50 11.74 19.67 -2.72
N TYR A 51 10.43 19.56 -2.49
CA TYR A 51 9.75 20.22 -1.38
C TYR A 51 9.66 19.32 -0.13
N PRO A 52 10.18 19.75 1.03
CA PRO A 52 10.16 18.95 2.26
C PRO A 52 8.77 18.48 2.70
N GLU A 53 7.75 19.33 2.56
CA GLU A 53 6.37 19.05 2.95
C GLU A 53 5.78 17.92 2.08
N LEU A 54 6.09 17.94 0.78
CA LEU A 54 5.64 16.91 -0.15
C LEU A 54 6.40 15.59 0.04
N LYS A 55 7.66 15.61 0.50
CA LYS A 55 8.36 14.38 0.92
C LYS A 55 7.64 13.71 2.10
N GLY A 56 7.19 14.52 3.06
CA GLY A 56 6.37 14.07 4.18
C GLY A 56 5.09 13.41 3.68
N LEU A 57 4.32 14.14 2.87
CA LEU A 57 3.06 13.63 2.30
C LEU A 57 3.23 12.32 1.51
N LEU A 58 4.25 12.22 0.65
CA LEU A 58 4.52 11.00 -0.12
C LEU A 58 4.94 9.82 0.78
N THR A 59 5.64 10.11 1.88
CA THR A 59 5.98 9.08 2.86
C THR A 59 4.73 8.62 3.58
N ASP A 60 3.88 9.54 4.04
CA ASP A 60 2.64 9.22 4.74
C ASP A 60 1.75 8.33 3.87
N ILE A 61 1.46 8.75 2.63
CA ILE A 61 0.63 7.96 1.71
C ILE A 61 1.25 6.60 1.40
N GLY A 62 2.57 6.53 1.17
CA GLY A 62 3.25 5.27 0.87
C GLY A 62 3.38 4.30 2.05
N THR A 63 3.08 4.74 3.27
CA THR A 63 3.14 3.93 4.51
C THR A 63 1.80 3.65 5.15
N SER A 64 0.76 4.42 4.80
CA SER A 64 -0.55 4.40 5.44
C SER A 64 -1.22 3.05 5.29
#